data_AF-A0A9X6S5W9-F1
#
_entry.id   AF-A0A9X6S5W9-F1
#
_cell.length_a   1.000
_cell.length_b   1.000
_cell.length_c   1.000
_cell.angle_alpha   90.00
_cell.angle_beta   90.00
_cell.angle_gamma   90.00
#
_symmetry.space_group_name_H-M   'P 1'
#
loop_
_entity.id
_entity.type
_entity.pdbx_description
1 polymer ?
#
loop_
_entity_poly.entity_id
_entity_poly.type
_entity_poly.pdbx_seq_one_letter_code
_entity_poly.pdbx_strand_id
1 'polypeptide(L)'
;MEFESVEEALGFLLDTNHQGNEMRVATVNPDGTRSDFKKATLKDYKESNREAVYALCDMLGLEKVYLVTNGRKPPYFSEEI
;
A
#
# COMPACT_ATOMS: atom_id res chain seq x y z
N MET A 1 -5.36 -4.66 -0.01
CA MET A 1 -6.15 -3.77 0.88
C MET A 1 -7.37 -3.28 0.11
N GLU A 2 -8.56 -3.23 0.71
CA GLU A 2 -9.79 -2.81 0.03
C GLU A 2 -10.33 -1.55 0.72
N PHE A 3 -10.80 -0.58 -0.07
CA PHE A 3 -11.42 0.66 0.39
C PHE A 3 -12.77 0.84 -0.30
N GLU A 4 -13.73 1.44 0.40
CA GLU A 4 -15.07 1.69 -0.14
C GLU A 4 -15.13 3.00 -0.94
N SER A 5 -14.19 3.92 -0.72
CA SER A 5 -14.15 5.23 -1.39
C SER A 5 -12.73 5.79 -1.55
N VAL A 6 -12.61 6.77 -2.46
CA VAL A 6 -11.37 7.54 -2.65
C VAL A 6 -11.00 8.31 -1.39
N GLU A 7 -11.98 8.89 -0.70
CA GLU A 7 -11.75 9.60 0.57
C GLU A 7 -11.16 8.69 1.64
N GLU A 8 -11.64 7.44 1.75
CA GLU A 8 -11.12 6.47 2.71
C GLU A 8 -9.66 6.12 2.45
N ALA A 9 -9.31 5.83 1.19
CA ALA A 9 -7.95 5.50 0.81
C ALA A 9 -6.97 6.68 0.97
N LEU A 10 -7.42 7.91 0.67
CA LEU A 10 -6.64 9.13 0.94
C LEU A 10 -6.47 9.37 2.45
N GLY A 11 -7.53 9.16 3.23
CA GLY A 11 -7.49 9.25 4.69
C GLY A 11 -6.48 8.28 5.30
N PHE A 12 -6.48 7.03 4.84
CA PHE A 12 -5.50 6.01 5.23
C PHE A 12 -4.06 6.44 4.92
N LEU A 13 -3.80 6.97 3.72
CA LEU A 13 -2.46 7.43 3.33
C LEU A 13 -2.01 8.63 4.18
N LEU A 14 -2.88 9.60 4.45
CA LEU A 14 -2.57 10.74 5.31
C LEU A 14 -2.25 10.30 6.73
N ASP A 15 -3.05 9.41 7.29
CA ASP A 15 -2.87 8.88 8.65
C ASP A 15 -1.57 8.06 8.76
N THR A 16 -1.35 7.14 7.83
CA THR A 16 -0.17 6.25 7.83
C THR A 16 1.14 7.01 7.63
N ASN A 17 1.13 8.13 6.90
CA ASN A 17 2.33 8.93 6.65
C ASN A 17 2.51 10.11 7.63
N HIS A 18 1.60 10.27 8.61
CA HIS A 18 1.74 11.28 9.64
C HIS A 18 2.88 10.93 10.61
N GLN A 19 3.79 11.88 10.88
CA GLN A 19 5.00 11.64 11.69
C GLN A 19 4.73 11.18 13.12
N GLY A 20 3.54 11.52 13.66
CA GLY A 20 3.12 11.13 15.01
C GLY A 20 2.49 9.74 15.11
N ASN A 21 2.24 9.05 13.99
CA ASN A 21 1.51 7.79 13.97
C ASN A 21 2.45 6.59 13.83
N GLU A 22 2.17 5.53 14.60
CA GLU A 22 2.89 4.26 14.51
C GLU A 22 1.96 3.17 13.97
N MET A 23 2.31 2.62 12.80
CA MET A 23 1.62 1.47 12.24
C MET A 23 2.05 0.19 12.95
N ARG A 24 1.10 -0.71 13.18
CA ARG A 24 1.36 -2.06 13.68
C ARG A 24 0.82 -3.07 12.69
N VAL A 25 1.61 -4.10 12.42
CA VAL A 25 1.29 -5.14 11.45
C VAL A 25 1.31 -6.50 12.12
N ALA A 26 0.44 -7.39 11.64
CA ALA A 26 0.44 -8.81 11.97
C ALA A 26 0.60 -9.59 10.66
N THR A 27 1.32 -10.70 10.72
CA THR A 27 1.48 -11.61 9.58
C THR A 27 0.42 -12.70 9.67
N VAL A 28 -0.24 -12.99 8.55
CA VAL A 28 -1.08 -14.17 8.42
C VAL A 28 -0.18 -15.31 7.95
N ASN A 29 -0.08 -16.35 8.77
CA ASN A 29 0.67 -17.56 8.45
C ASN A 29 -0.07 -18.40 7.40
N PRO A 30 0.60 -19.33 6.71
CA PRO A 30 -0.03 -20.19 5.69
C PRO A 30 -1.18 -21.05 6.22
N ASP A 31 -1.21 -21.34 7.52
CA ASP A 31 -2.29 -22.06 8.21
C ASP A 31 -3.49 -21.17 8.59
N GLY A 32 -3.46 -19.89 8.20
CA GLY A 32 -4.49 -18.90 8.50
C GLY A 32 -4.38 -18.26 9.88
N THR A 33 -3.43 -18.67 10.72
CA THR A 33 -3.20 -18.05 12.03
C THR A 33 -2.58 -16.67 11.89
N ARG A 34 -2.90 -15.74 12.80
CA ARG A 34 -2.31 -14.40 12.82
C ARG A 34 -1.25 -14.32 13.91
N SER A 35 -0.11 -13.73 13.58
CA SER A 35 0.90 -13.37 14.58
C SER A 35 0.41 -12.24 15.49
N ASP A 36 1.13 -12.02 16.59
CA ASP A 36 0.99 -10.79 17.36
C ASP A 36 1.31 -9.56 16.51
N PHE A 37 0.72 -8.43 16.90
CA PHE A 37 1.00 -7.14 16.29
C PHE A 37 2.39 -6.63 16.69
N LYS A 38 3.25 -6.46 15.70
CA LYS A 38 4.57 -5.84 15.84
C LYS A 38 4.60 -4.42 15.27
N LYS A 39 5.58 -3.63 15.71
CA LYS A 39 5.86 -2.32 15.10
C LYS A 39 6.18 -2.51 13.61
N ALA A 40 5.56 -1.71 12.76
CA ALA A 40 5.83 -1.73 11.33
C ALA A 40 7.26 -1.28 11.03
N THR A 41 7.89 -1.97 10.09
CA THR A 41 9.17 -1.57 9.50
C THR A 41 8.93 -0.62 8.33
N LEU A 42 9.97 0.09 7.89
CA LEU A 42 9.88 0.92 6.67
C LEU A 42 9.40 0.13 5.45
N LYS A 43 9.74 -1.16 5.36
CA LYS A 43 9.26 -2.03 4.29
C LYS A 43 7.74 -2.21 4.36
N ASP A 44 7.19 -2.39 5.55
CA ASP A 44 5.75 -2.54 5.76
C ASP A 44 5.01 -1.25 5.36
N TYR A 45 5.54 -0.07 5.75
CA TYR A 45 4.99 1.22 5.31
C TYR A 45 4.99 1.38 3.79
N LYS A 46 6.11 1.05 3.13
CA LYS A 46 6.20 1.11 1.66
C LYS A 46 5.21 0.16 0.98
N GLU A 47 5.02 -1.04 1.55
CA GLU A 47 4.05 -2.02 1.05
C GLU A 47 2.62 -1.50 1.18
N SER A 48 2.21 -1.08 2.38
CA SER A 48 0.85 -0.57 2.64
C SER A 48 0.54 0.69 1.82
N ASN A 49 1.49 1.63 1.71
CA ASN A 49 1.33 2.80 0.86
C ASN A 49 1.15 2.41 -0.62
N ARG A 50 1.93 1.42 -1.11
CA ARG A 50 1.82 0.94 -2.49
C ARG A 50 0.45 0.32 -2.76
N GLU A 51 -0.02 -0.56 -1.87
CA GLU A 51 -1.36 -1.15 -2.00
C GLU A 51 -2.47 -0.09 -2.00
N ALA A 52 -2.38 0.92 -1.12
CA ALA A 52 -3.36 1.99 -1.07
C ALA A 52 -3.36 2.86 -2.34
N VAL A 53 -2.19 3.13 -2.90
CA VAL A 53 -2.07 3.82 -4.19
C VAL A 53 -2.66 2.98 -5.32
N TYR A 54 -2.48 1.65 -5.31
CA TYR A 54 -3.07 0.77 -6.33
C TYR A 54 -4.60 0.78 -6.25
N ALA A 55 -5.16 0.65 -5.05
CA ALA A 55 -6.60 0.73 -4.84
C ALA A 55 -7.17 2.09 -5.28
N LEU A 56 -6.46 3.20 -5.00
CA LEU A 56 -6.82 4.52 -5.53
C LEU A 56 -6.80 4.57 -7.05
N CYS A 57 -5.79 3.98 -7.69
CA CYS A 57 -5.72 3.92 -9.14
C CYS A 57 -6.90 3.12 -9.71
N ASP A 58 -7.26 1.99 -9.11
CA ASP A 58 -8.38 1.15 -9.53
C ASP A 58 -9.72 1.89 -9.42
N MET A 59 -9.96 2.55 -8.28
CA MET A 59 -11.18 3.35 -8.06
C MET A 59 -11.32 4.52 -9.05
N LEU A 60 -10.20 5.06 -9.53
CA LEU A 60 -10.16 6.21 -10.43
C LEU A 60 -10.04 5.84 -11.92
N GLY A 61 -9.95 4.55 -12.27
CA GLY A 61 -9.68 4.10 -13.65
C GLY A 61 -8.30 4.52 -14.17
N LEU A 62 -7.30 4.52 -13.27
CA LEU A 62 -5.91 4.90 -13.51
C LEU A 62 -4.96 3.70 -13.39
N GLU A 63 -5.44 2.48 -13.58
CA GLU A 63 -4.69 1.23 -13.40
C GLU A 63 -3.40 1.19 -14.25
N LYS A 64 -3.42 1.88 -15.40
CA LYS A 64 -2.24 2.11 -16.26
C LYS A 64 -1.03 2.73 -15.54
N VAL A 65 -1.21 3.36 -14.38
CA VAL A 65 -0.13 3.97 -13.58
C VAL A 65 0.79 2.92 -12.97
N TYR A 66 0.26 1.75 -12.63
CA TYR A 66 1.04 0.66 -12.03
C TYR A 66 1.05 -0.61 -12.88
N LEU A 67 0.08 -0.77 -13.80
CA LEU A 67 0.08 -1.84 -14.78
C LEU A 67 1.11 -1.57 -15.88
N VAL A 68 2.04 -2.50 -16.05
CA VAL A 68 3.04 -2.48 -17.13
C VAL A 68 2.35 -2.77 -18.45
N THR A 69 2.07 -1.74 -19.25
CA THR A 69 1.69 -1.93 -20.65
C THR A 69 2.97 -2.05 -21.49
N ASN A 70 3.16 -3.20 -22.17
CA ASN A 70 4.22 -3.45 -23.15
C ASN A 70 5.67 -3.51 -22.61
N GLY A 71 5.91 -4.19 -21.49
CA GLY A 71 7.26 -4.51 -21.01
C GLY A 71 8.09 -3.31 -20.55
N ARG A 72 7.49 -2.12 -20.44
CA ARG A 72 8.10 -0.93 -19.84
C ARG A 72 7.57 -0.76 -18.42
N LYS A 73 8.48 -0.74 -17.45
CA LYS A 73 8.14 -0.42 -16.05
C LYS A 73 7.40 0.93 -16.00
N PRO A 74 6.44 1.10 -15.09
CA PRO A 74 5.74 2.37 -14.99
C PRO A 74 6.76 3.46 -14.62
N PRO A 75 6.65 4.67 -15.21
CA PRO A 75 7.70 5.69 -15.14
C PRO A 75 7.98 6.22 -13.72
N TYR A 76 7.15 5.85 -12.75
CA TYR A 76 7.24 6.28 -11.36
C TYR A 76 7.88 5.25 -10.42
N PHE A 77 8.28 4.08 -10.92
CA PHE A 77 8.97 3.05 -10.15
C PHE A 77 10.42 2.91 -10.65
N SER A 78 11.35 3.62 -10.02
CA SER A 78 12.80 3.41 -10.21
C SER A 78 13.29 2.24 -9.35
N GLU A 79 14.26 1.49 -9.88
CA GLU A 79 14.93 0.37 -9.18
C GLU A 79 16.07 0.81 -8.24
N GLU A 80 16.11 2.07 -7.82
CA GLU A 80 17.14 2.51 -6.88
C GLU A 80 16.65 2.40 -5.44
N ILE A 81 16.99 1.27 -4.81
CA ILE A 81 17.25 1.16 -3.37
C ILE A 81 18.69 0.67 -3.19
#